data_AF-A0A7T5CGT1-F1
#
_entry.id   AF-A0A7T5CGT1-F1
#
_cell.length_a   1.000
_cell.length_b   1.000
_cell.length_c   1.000
_cell.angle_alpha   90.00
_cell.angle_beta   90.00
_cell.angle_gamma   90.00
#
_symmetry.space_group_name_H-M   'P 1'
#
loop_
_entity.id
_entity.type
_entity.pdbx_description
1 polymer ?
#
loop_
_entity_poly.entity_id
_entity_poly.type
_entity_poly.pdbx_seq_one_letter_code
_entity_poly.pdbx_strand_id
1 'polypeptide(L)'
;MNIIKSIFTCTIAALTLTATSHAAPILILHPDIANKPNLAIAVEGIIVDGVTYNATFHTGTSFNAIWDPNNDADFTDGITGLAPAFFDNSAGAISAYDQVSAALGTAFKTRLTPQSDGFFVPFKHPTDNTSVSVLYDKSPTLLSSDTRLQSSFPKTLSTNTSYAWTTFTPVPEPTTLALLILTTLPLIIRRKHII
;
A
#
# COMPACT_ATOMS: atom_id res chain seq x y z
N MET A 1 -23.90 -16.10 38.03
CA MET A 1 -23.62 -14.72 37.57
C MET A 1 -22.12 -14.45 37.28
N ASN A 2 -21.17 -15.19 37.87
CA ASN A 2 -19.74 -14.92 37.71
C ASN A 2 -19.13 -15.38 36.37
N ILE A 3 -19.70 -16.41 35.74
CA ILE A 3 -19.20 -16.97 34.46
C ILE A 3 -19.46 -16.02 33.27
N ILE A 4 -20.58 -15.28 33.29
CA ILE A 4 -20.95 -14.34 32.22
C ILE A 4 -20.00 -13.13 32.21
N LYS A 5 -19.56 -12.67 33.40
CA LYS A 5 -18.58 -11.58 33.52
C LYS A 5 -17.23 -11.96 32.92
N SER A 6 -16.70 -13.16 33.22
CA SER A 6 -15.40 -13.62 32.67
C SER A 6 -15.40 -13.80 31.15
N ILE A 7 -16.52 -14.25 30.56
CA ILE A 7 -16.61 -14.42 29.09
C ILE A 7 -16.57 -13.05 28.41
N PHE A 8 -17.28 -12.05 28.96
CA PHE A 8 -17.31 -10.68 28.44
C PHE A 8 -15.94 -10.00 28.49
N THR A 9 -15.17 -10.18 29.57
CA THR A 9 -13.82 -9.63 29.67
C THR A 9 -12.84 -10.31 28.72
N CYS A 10 -12.94 -11.63 28.51
CA CYS A 10 -12.09 -12.34 27.54
C CYS A 10 -12.42 -11.96 26.09
N THR A 11 -13.69 -11.78 25.72
CA THR A 11 -14.05 -11.32 24.37
C THR A 11 -13.63 -9.87 24.13
N ILE A 12 -13.74 -8.98 25.11
CA ILE A 12 -13.23 -7.60 24.99
C ILE A 12 -11.70 -7.60 24.88
N ALA A 13 -11.00 -8.40 25.69
CA ALA A 13 -9.54 -8.51 25.63
C ALA A 13 -9.04 -9.08 24.28
N ALA A 14 -9.75 -10.06 23.71
CA ALA A 14 -9.47 -10.60 22.38
C ALA A 14 -9.79 -9.59 21.27
N LEU A 15 -10.87 -8.81 21.40
CA LEU A 15 -11.23 -7.75 20.45
C LEU A 15 -10.22 -6.58 20.49
N THR A 16 -9.69 -6.26 21.67
CA THR A 16 -8.63 -5.25 21.83
C THR A 16 -7.26 -5.74 21.40
N LEU A 17 -6.98 -7.05 21.40
CA LEU A 17 -5.70 -7.58 20.90
C LEU A 17 -5.63 -7.63 19.37
N THR A 18 -6.78 -7.65 18.68
CA THR A 18 -6.84 -7.55 17.21
C THR A 18 -6.83 -6.11 16.70
N ALA A 19 -7.00 -5.12 17.58
CA ALA A 19 -6.93 -3.71 17.24
C ALA A 19 -5.55 -3.16 17.64
N THR A 20 -4.77 -2.71 16.66
CA THR A 20 -3.62 -1.79 16.82
C THR A 20 -2.22 -2.34 17.16
N SER A 21 -1.83 -3.54 16.73
CA SER A 21 -0.40 -3.69 16.38
C SER A 21 -0.20 -3.16 14.96
N HIS A 22 -0.09 -1.84 14.83
CA HIS A 22 0.44 -1.22 13.61
C HIS A 22 1.91 -1.63 13.49
N ALA A 23 2.17 -2.78 12.86
CA ALA A 23 3.52 -3.15 12.49
C ALA A 23 4.06 -2.04 11.58
N ALA A 24 5.28 -1.58 11.85
CA ALA A 24 5.95 -0.62 10.98
C ALA A 24 5.98 -1.18 9.54
N PRO A 25 5.92 -0.34 8.50
CA PRO A 25 6.01 -0.80 7.12
C PRO A 25 7.24 -1.71 6.92
N ILE A 26 7.03 -2.84 6.27
CA ILE A 26 8.04 -3.87 6.06
C ILE A 26 8.59 -3.74 4.64
N LEU A 27 9.91 -3.62 4.51
CA LEU A 27 10.56 -3.57 3.22
C LEU A 27 10.78 -4.97 2.66
N ILE A 28 10.41 -5.19 1.40
CA ILE A 28 10.64 -6.43 0.66
C ILE A 28 11.77 -6.21 -0.33
N LEU A 29 12.85 -6.98 -0.17
CA LEU A 29 14.04 -6.90 -1.02
C LEU A 29 13.95 -7.85 -2.21
N HIS A 30 14.70 -7.52 -3.26
CA HIS A 30 14.88 -8.40 -4.40
C HIS A 30 15.50 -9.75 -3.97
N PRO A 31 14.98 -10.90 -4.44
CA PRO A 31 15.44 -12.22 -3.98
C PRO A 31 16.92 -12.51 -4.30
N ASP A 32 17.42 -11.98 -5.42
CA ASP A 32 18.84 -12.02 -5.78
C ASP A 32 19.65 -10.90 -5.10
N ILE A 33 19.82 -10.99 -3.79
CA ILE A 33 20.56 -10.01 -3.00
C ILE A 33 22.06 -9.95 -3.36
N ALA A 34 22.61 -11.02 -3.96
CA ALA A 34 24.02 -11.09 -4.33
C ALA A 34 24.35 -10.16 -5.49
N ASN A 35 23.49 -10.12 -6.52
CA ASN A 35 23.68 -9.23 -7.67
C ASN A 35 22.91 -7.91 -7.54
N LYS A 36 21.92 -7.83 -6.64
CA LYS A 36 21.04 -6.67 -6.46
C LYS A 36 20.95 -6.24 -4.99
N PRO A 37 22.09 -5.90 -4.36
CA PRO A 37 22.12 -5.55 -2.94
C PRO A 37 21.28 -4.30 -2.70
N ASN A 38 20.49 -4.33 -1.62
CA ASN A 38 19.63 -3.23 -1.17
C ASN A 38 18.57 -2.77 -2.18
N LEU A 39 18.25 -3.57 -3.20
CA LEU A 39 17.14 -3.29 -4.10
C LEU A 39 15.82 -3.68 -3.42
N ALA A 40 14.97 -2.71 -3.16
CA ALA A 40 13.60 -2.92 -2.72
C ALA A 40 12.70 -3.16 -3.95
N ILE A 41 11.80 -4.13 -3.82
CA ILE A 41 10.77 -4.44 -4.84
C ILE A 41 9.36 -4.10 -4.36
N ALA A 42 9.15 -4.05 -3.04
CA ALA A 42 7.87 -3.67 -2.44
C ALA A 42 8.05 -3.16 -1.00
N VAL A 43 7.00 -2.50 -0.49
CA VAL A 43 6.82 -2.15 0.93
C VAL A 43 5.43 -2.59 1.36
N GLU A 44 5.33 -3.39 2.42
CA GLU A 44 4.08 -3.86 2.99
C GLU A 44 3.69 -3.07 4.23
N GLY A 45 2.39 -3.00 4.55
CA GLY A 45 1.93 -2.36 5.78
C GLY A 45 1.79 -0.84 5.69
N ILE A 46 1.62 -0.28 4.49
CA ILE A 46 1.33 1.15 4.32
C ILE A 46 -0.12 1.40 4.70
N ILE A 47 -0.38 2.27 5.67
CA ILE A 47 -1.75 2.53 6.15
C ILE A 47 -2.22 3.91 5.72
N VAL A 48 -3.28 3.98 4.94
CA VAL A 48 -3.90 5.24 4.49
C VAL A 48 -5.39 5.15 4.72
N ASP A 49 -5.95 6.13 5.42
CA ASP A 49 -7.39 6.23 5.71
C ASP A 49 -7.99 4.93 6.31
N GLY A 50 -7.20 4.20 7.10
CA GLY A 50 -7.61 2.96 7.77
C GLY A 50 -7.48 1.69 6.92
N VAL A 51 -7.06 1.78 5.66
CA VAL A 51 -6.81 0.64 4.79
C VAL A 51 -5.31 0.36 4.72
N THR A 52 -4.93 -0.91 4.88
CA THR A 52 -3.55 -1.36 4.72
C THR A 52 -3.28 -1.71 3.25
N TYR A 53 -2.14 -1.27 2.72
CA TYR A 53 -1.71 -1.47 1.34
C TYR A 53 -0.32 -2.10 1.26
N ASN A 54 -0.12 -2.85 0.18
CA ASN A 54 1.19 -3.24 -0.30
C ASN A 54 1.57 -2.33 -1.47
N ALA A 55 2.70 -1.63 -1.32
CA ALA A 55 3.29 -0.79 -2.35
C ALA A 55 4.28 -1.61 -3.18
N THR A 56 4.13 -1.65 -4.50
CA THR A 56 5.03 -2.40 -5.41
C THR A 56 5.70 -1.45 -6.39
N PHE A 57 7.01 -1.63 -6.61
CA PHE A 57 7.80 -0.79 -7.51
C PHE A 57 7.90 -1.41 -8.92
N HIS A 58 7.57 -0.61 -9.93
CA HIS A 58 7.61 -0.99 -11.34
C HIS A 58 8.64 -0.13 -12.08
N THR A 59 9.59 -0.79 -12.74
CA THR A 59 10.67 -0.14 -13.49
C THR A 59 10.59 -0.51 -14.96
N GLY A 60 10.97 0.40 -15.86
CA GLY A 60 11.01 0.13 -17.31
C GLY A 60 9.63 -0.03 -17.96
N THR A 61 8.56 0.43 -17.30
CA THR A 61 7.18 0.37 -17.80
C THR A 61 6.51 1.75 -17.73
N SER A 62 5.47 1.96 -18.52
CA SER A 62 4.70 3.22 -18.52
C SER A 62 3.52 3.17 -17.55
N PHE A 63 2.96 4.33 -17.23
CA PHE A 63 1.75 4.41 -16.40
C PHE A 63 0.59 3.64 -17.05
N ASN A 64 0.29 3.88 -18.33
CA ASN A 64 -0.80 3.15 -19.00
C ASN A 64 -0.56 1.64 -19.00
N ALA A 65 0.66 1.16 -19.18
CA ALA A 65 0.94 -0.27 -19.16
C ALA A 65 0.65 -0.93 -17.79
N ILE A 66 0.69 -0.16 -16.69
CA ILE A 66 0.37 -0.63 -15.35
C ILE A 66 -1.13 -0.48 -15.04
N TRP A 67 -1.71 0.71 -15.29
CA TRP A 67 -3.03 1.09 -14.79
C TRP A 67 -4.15 1.06 -15.84
N ASP A 68 -3.84 0.97 -17.13
CA ASP A 68 -4.81 0.95 -18.24
C ASP A 68 -4.28 0.09 -19.41
N PRO A 69 -4.04 -1.23 -19.19
CA PRO A 69 -3.48 -2.13 -20.20
C PRO A 69 -4.44 -2.37 -21.39
N ASN A 70 -5.75 -2.19 -21.20
CA ASN A 70 -6.81 -2.23 -22.21
C ASN A 70 -6.91 -0.92 -23.00
N ASN A 71 -6.33 0.17 -22.51
CA ASN A 71 -6.27 1.49 -23.14
C ASN A 71 -7.68 2.06 -23.41
N ASP A 72 -8.60 1.88 -22.46
CA ASP A 72 -9.97 2.42 -22.51
C ASP A 72 -10.16 3.64 -21.60
N ALA A 73 -9.08 4.06 -20.91
CA ALA A 73 -9.05 5.16 -19.97
C ALA A 73 -9.95 5.00 -18.73
N ASP A 74 -10.47 3.79 -18.47
CA ASP A 74 -11.16 3.47 -17.23
C ASP A 74 -10.20 2.89 -16.19
N PHE A 75 -9.56 3.78 -15.45
CA PHE A 75 -8.66 3.42 -14.35
C PHE A 75 -9.38 2.89 -13.10
N THR A 76 -10.73 2.84 -13.12
CA THR A 76 -11.57 2.40 -12.00
C THR A 76 -12.20 1.04 -12.21
N ASP A 77 -12.00 0.43 -13.38
CA ASP A 77 -12.61 -0.85 -13.70
C ASP A 77 -12.08 -1.99 -12.81
N GLY A 78 -12.97 -2.94 -12.50
CA GLY A 78 -12.65 -4.09 -11.65
C GLY A 78 -11.74 -5.13 -12.31
N ILE A 79 -11.32 -4.91 -13.56
CA ILE A 79 -10.40 -5.78 -14.30
C ILE A 79 -8.95 -5.35 -14.02
N THR A 80 -8.72 -4.03 -13.88
CA THR A 80 -7.38 -3.45 -13.65
C THR A 80 -7.14 -3.00 -12.22
N GLY A 81 -8.16 -2.74 -11.38
CA GLY A 81 -8.16 -2.85 -9.90
C GLY A 81 -6.97 -2.32 -9.07
N LEU A 82 -6.08 -1.52 -9.64
CA LEU A 82 -4.79 -1.12 -9.06
C LEU A 82 -4.77 0.33 -8.58
N ALA A 83 -5.84 1.08 -8.84
CA ALA A 83 -6.05 2.38 -8.22
C ALA A 83 -6.41 2.16 -6.72
N PRO A 84 -5.55 2.54 -5.76
CA PRO A 84 -5.93 2.55 -4.35
C PRO A 84 -7.11 3.50 -4.11
N ALA A 85 -7.83 3.28 -3.02
CA ALA A 85 -8.98 4.13 -2.63
C ALA A 85 -8.60 5.61 -2.46
N PHE A 86 -7.32 5.91 -2.16
CA PHE A 86 -6.82 7.27 -2.02
C PHE A 86 -6.27 7.88 -3.32
N PHE A 87 -6.45 7.26 -4.50
CA PHE A 87 -5.81 7.72 -5.73
C PHE A 87 -6.15 9.17 -6.09
N ASP A 88 -7.36 9.64 -5.84
CA ASP A 88 -7.75 11.05 -6.04
C ASP A 88 -7.62 11.92 -4.77
N ASN A 89 -7.09 11.36 -3.68
CA ASN A 89 -6.87 12.03 -2.40
C ASN A 89 -5.38 12.40 -2.23
N SER A 90 -5.04 13.66 -2.48
CA SER A 90 -3.68 14.17 -2.32
C SER A 90 -3.09 13.98 -0.92
N ALA A 91 -3.91 14.10 0.14
CA ALA A 91 -3.44 13.89 1.52
C ALA A 91 -3.11 12.41 1.77
N GLY A 92 -3.93 11.50 1.24
CA GLY A 92 -3.67 10.06 1.29
C GLY A 92 -2.40 9.68 0.52
N ALA A 93 -2.20 10.25 -0.67
CA ALA A 93 -0.99 10.05 -1.45
C ALA A 93 0.27 10.56 -0.73
N ILE A 94 0.18 11.71 -0.05
CA ILE A 94 1.27 12.25 0.80
C ILE A 94 1.59 11.27 1.94
N SER A 95 0.58 10.79 2.65
CA SER A 95 0.76 9.82 3.75
C SER A 95 1.42 8.53 3.25
N ALA A 96 0.97 8.01 2.10
CA ALA A 96 1.56 6.83 1.47
C ALA A 96 3.04 7.06 1.10
N TYR A 97 3.33 8.19 0.45
CA TYR A 97 4.69 8.57 0.06
C TYR A 97 5.62 8.64 1.27
N ASP A 98 5.20 9.30 2.35
CA ASP A 98 6.03 9.50 3.55
C ASP A 98 6.32 8.16 4.25
N GLN A 99 5.36 7.24 4.29
CA GLN A 99 5.56 5.90 4.86
C GLN A 99 6.49 5.03 4.00
N VAL A 100 6.33 5.06 2.67
CA VAL A 100 7.24 4.35 1.74
C VAL A 100 8.65 4.93 1.85
N SER A 101 8.76 6.26 1.94
CA SER A 101 10.03 6.95 2.08
C SER A 101 10.74 6.61 3.39
N ALA A 102 10.01 6.60 4.49
CA ALA A 102 10.54 6.18 5.79
C ALA A 102 11.02 4.71 5.78
N ALA A 103 10.31 3.82 5.09
CA ALA A 103 10.69 2.41 4.97
C ALA A 103 11.96 2.19 4.14
N LEU A 104 12.13 2.94 3.05
CA LEU A 104 13.33 2.91 2.21
C LEU A 104 14.56 3.51 2.92
N GLY A 105 14.35 4.56 3.71
CA GLY A 105 15.42 5.22 4.46
C GLY A 105 16.56 5.72 3.56
N THR A 106 17.80 5.59 4.02
CA THR A 106 19.02 6.00 3.28
C THR A 106 19.71 4.85 2.56
N ALA A 107 19.30 3.60 2.83
CA ALA A 107 20.09 2.41 2.51
C ALA A 107 19.56 1.65 1.29
N PHE A 108 18.26 1.76 1.02
CA PHE A 108 17.57 0.95 0.03
C PHE A 108 17.22 1.75 -1.22
N LYS A 109 17.18 1.06 -2.35
CA LYS A 109 16.98 1.65 -3.69
C LYS A 109 15.79 0.99 -4.37
N THR A 110 15.13 1.70 -5.26
CA THR A 110 14.00 1.20 -6.05
C THR A 110 14.43 0.76 -7.46
N ARG A 111 15.65 1.11 -7.91
CA ARG A 111 16.23 0.61 -9.18
C ARG A 111 17.71 0.26 -9.06
N LEU A 112 18.18 -0.54 -10.03
CA LEU A 112 19.56 -1.05 -10.12
C LEU A 112 20.59 -0.05 -10.62
N THR A 113 20.15 1.02 -11.25
CA THR A 113 21.04 2.11 -11.66
C THR A 113 21.68 2.74 -10.42
N PRO A 114 22.97 3.09 -10.47
CA PRO A 114 23.63 3.71 -9.32
C PRO A 114 22.89 4.99 -8.95
N GLN A 115 22.40 5.06 -7.71
CA GLN A 115 21.74 6.22 -7.11
C GLN A 115 20.35 6.55 -7.69
N SER A 116 19.48 5.55 -7.82
CA SER A 116 18.04 5.75 -8.03
C SER A 116 17.23 5.06 -6.93
N ASP A 117 17.03 5.73 -5.80
CA ASP A 117 16.03 5.40 -4.78
C ASP A 117 14.68 6.10 -5.02
N GLY A 118 14.61 6.96 -6.04
CA GLY A 118 13.41 7.71 -6.37
C GLY A 118 12.24 6.86 -6.86
N PHE A 119 11.03 7.30 -6.53
CA PHE A 119 9.77 6.66 -6.96
C PHE A 119 8.66 7.68 -7.16
N PHE A 120 7.72 7.31 -8.02
CA PHE A 120 6.48 8.04 -8.27
C PHE A 120 5.35 7.41 -7.48
N VAL A 121 4.65 8.22 -6.70
CA VAL A 121 3.31 7.91 -6.17
C VAL A 121 2.31 8.68 -7.03
N PRO A 122 1.66 8.02 -8.01
CA PRO A 122 0.63 8.66 -8.78
C PRO A 122 -0.60 8.94 -7.93
N PHE A 123 -1.20 10.10 -8.16
CA PHE A 123 -2.48 10.48 -7.59
C PHE A 123 -3.16 11.45 -8.57
N LYS A 124 -4.49 11.38 -8.70
CA LYS A 124 -5.29 12.15 -9.65
C LYS A 124 -4.99 11.85 -11.13
N HIS A 125 -5.91 11.12 -11.77
CA HIS A 125 -5.86 10.75 -13.19
C HIS A 125 -7.08 11.32 -13.96
N PRO A 126 -7.15 12.61 -14.30
CA PRO A 126 -8.30 13.08 -15.08
C PRO A 126 -8.40 12.27 -16.38
N THR A 127 -9.58 11.70 -16.65
CA THR A 127 -9.83 10.77 -17.77
C THR A 127 -9.49 11.43 -19.10
N ASP A 128 -9.81 12.71 -19.22
CA ASP A 128 -9.59 13.54 -20.42
C ASP A 128 -8.16 14.10 -20.52
N ASN A 129 -7.28 13.81 -19.55
CA ASN A 129 -5.93 14.36 -19.50
C ASN A 129 -4.89 13.30 -19.91
N THR A 130 -3.93 13.70 -20.73
CA THR A 130 -2.79 12.85 -21.16
C THR A 130 -1.74 12.68 -20.05
N SER A 131 -1.93 13.36 -18.92
CA SER A 131 -1.01 13.35 -17.78
C SER A 131 -1.64 12.82 -16.51
N VAL A 132 -0.80 12.29 -15.63
CA VAL A 132 -1.11 11.87 -14.25
C VAL A 132 -0.36 12.79 -13.28
N SER A 133 -0.97 13.17 -12.15
CA SER A 133 -0.23 13.90 -11.11
C SER A 133 0.55 12.90 -10.26
N VAL A 134 1.75 13.26 -9.84
CA VAL A 134 2.62 12.36 -9.08
C VAL A 134 3.31 13.12 -7.95
N LEU A 135 3.53 12.41 -6.84
CA LEU A 135 4.50 12.79 -5.82
C LEU A 135 5.81 12.05 -6.10
N TYR A 136 6.92 12.77 -5.94
CA TYR A 136 8.27 12.25 -6.15
C TYR A 136 9.29 13.10 -5.41
N ASP A 137 10.47 12.58 -5.18
CA ASP A 137 11.63 13.34 -4.72
C ASP A 137 12.27 14.12 -5.89
N LYS A 138 12.98 15.20 -5.60
CA LYS A 138 13.64 16.04 -6.62
C LYS A 138 14.91 15.39 -7.19
N SER A 139 15.59 14.64 -6.34
CA SER A 139 16.92 14.08 -6.49
C SER A 139 16.85 12.59 -6.13
N PRO A 140 16.92 11.71 -7.15
CA PRO A 140 16.70 10.27 -7.01
C PRO A 140 17.82 9.55 -6.26
N THR A 141 18.69 10.27 -5.56
CA THR A 141 19.95 9.75 -5.00
C THR A 141 19.91 9.53 -3.49
N LEU A 142 19.15 10.36 -2.77
CA LEU A 142 19.02 10.29 -1.31
C LEU A 142 17.65 10.80 -0.87
N LEU A 143 16.68 9.92 -0.96
CA LEU A 143 15.27 10.16 -0.66
C LEU A 143 15.03 10.77 0.73
N SER A 144 15.70 10.24 1.76
CA SER A 144 15.53 10.66 3.15
C SER A 144 15.90 12.12 3.47
N SER A 145 16.68 12.77 2.60
CA SER A 145 17.18 14.14 2.80
C SER A 145 16.55 15.14 1.83
N ASP A 146 15.74 14.66 0.92
CA ASP A 146 15.33 15.41 -0.25
C ASP A 146 13.91 15.99 -0.13
N THR A 147 13.62 16.97 -0.97
CA THR A 147 12.33 17.64 -1.00
C THR A 147 11.34 16.86 -1.84
N ARG A 148 10.22 16.46 -1.22
CA ARG A 148 9.05 15.98 -1.93
C ARG A 148 8.49 17.06 -2.85
N LEU A 149 8.33 16.72 -4.13
CA LEU A 149 7.73 17.53 -5.18
C LEU A 149 6.42 16.93 -5.66
N GLN A 150 5.63 17.77 -6.31
CA GLN A 150 4.40 17.40 -7.00
C GLN A 150 4.44 17.96 -8.41
N SER A 151 4.17 17.13 -9.41
CA SER A 151 4.09 17.55 -10.82
C SER A 151 3.16 16.65 -11.62
N SER A 152 2.90 17.00 -12.88
CA SER A 152 2.18 16.17 -13.83
C SER A 152 3.15 15.53 -14.82
N PHE A 153 3.01 14.22 -15.05
CA PHE A 153 3.83 13.47 -16.00
C PHE A 153 2.94 12.82 -17.07
N PRO A 154 3.43 12.69 -18.32
CA PRO A 154 2.69 11.99 -19.37
C PRO A 154 2.42 10.52 -19.00
N LYS A 155 1.19 10.05 -19.20
CA LYS A 155 0.80 8.67 -18.89
C LYS A 155 1.51 7.61 -19.77
N THR A 156 1.96 8.01 -20.95
CA THR A 156 2.70 7.14 -21.89
C THR A 156 4.19 7.06 -21.59
N LEU A 157 4.70 7.86 -20.64
CA LEU A 157 6.12 7.88 -20.30
C LEU A 157 6.53 6.55 -19.68
N SER A 158 7.22 5.70 -20.46
CA SER A 158 7.96 4.57 -19.93
C SER A 158 9.15 5.09 -19.14
N THR A 159 9.28 4.69 -17.88
CA THR A 159 10.35 5.18 -17.01
C THR A 159 11.67 4.48 -17.30
N ASN A 160 12.34 4.91 -18.36
CA ASN A 160 13.82 4.91 -18.43
C ASN A 160 14.43 6.07 -17.60
N THR A 161 13.63 6.70 -16.75
CA THR A 161 14.01 7.75 -15.80
C THR A 161 14.62 7.13 -14.54
N SER A 162 15.17 7.96 -13.65
CA SER A 162 15.70 7.52 -12.35
C SER A 162 14.62 7.16 -11.30
N TYR A 163 13.36 6.98 -11.69
CA TYR A 163 12.23 6.77 -10.77
C TYR A 163 11.46 5.49 -11.11
N ALA A 164 10.97 4.77 -10.10
CA ALA A 164 10.04 3.65 -10.26
C ALA A 164 8.59 4.11 -10.13
N TRP A 165 7.66 3.53 -10.90
CA TRP A 165 6.22 3.70 -10.65
C TRP A 165 5.80 2.86 -9.44
N THR A 166 4.91 3.38 -8.59
CA THR A 166 4.44 2.67 -7.40
C THR A 166 2.94 2.37 -7.47
N THR A 167 2.55 1.09 -7.39
CA THR A 167 1.15 0.68 -7.23
C THR A 167 0.84 0.37 -5.78
N PHE A 168 -0.40 0.60 -5.33
CA PHE A 168 -0.83 0.29 -3.97
C PHE A 168 -2.02 -0.66 -4.01
N THR A 169 -1.80 -1.92 -3.63
CA THR A 169 -2.85 -2.94 -3.60
C THR A 169 -3.36 -3.10 -2.17
N PRO A 170 -4.68 -3.00 -1.91
CA PRO A 170 -5.20 -3.17 -0.57
C PRO A 170 -4.95 -4.61 -0.09
N VAL A 171 -4.47 -4.74 1.14
CA VAL A 171 -4.35 -6.02 1.82
C VAL A 171 -5.74 -6.40 2.33
N PRO A 172 -6.31 -7.55 1.93
CA PRO A 172 -7.59 -8.00 2.47
C PRO A 172 -7.51 -8.06 3.99
N GLU A 173 -8.48 -7.46 4.68
CA GLU A 173 -8.56 -7.62 6.13
C GLU A 173 -8.58 -9.10 6.48
N PRO A 174 -7.84 -9.54 7.51
CA PRO A 174 -7.92 -10.92 7.91
C PRO A 174 -9.37 -11.19 8.34
N THR A 175 -10.00 -12.18 7.71
CA THR A 175 -11.39 -12.63 7.96
C THR A 175 -11.63 -13.12 9.40
N THR A 176 -10.70 -12.89 10.32
CA THR A 176 -10.75 -13.25 11.74
C THR A 176 -12.01 -12.73 12.43
N LEU A 177 -12.54 -11.55 12.06
CA LEU A 177 -13.82 -11.07 12.61
C LEU A 177 -15.00 -11.95 12.16
N ALA A 178 -15.03 -12.36 10.89
CA ALA A 178 -16.03 -13.30 10.36
C ALA A 178 -15.87 -14.69 11.01
N LEU A 179 -14.64 -15.17 11.21
CA LEU A 179 -14.35 -16.43 11.89
C LEU A 179 -14.76 -16.39 13.37
N LEU A 180 -14.57 -15.25 14.05
CA LEU A 180 -14.98 -15.04 15.44
C LEU A 180 -16.50 -15.00 15.56
N ILE A 181 -17.21 -14.36 14.63
CA ILE A 181 -18.68 -14.36 14.58
C ILE A 181 -19.22 -15.78 14.32
N LEU A 182 -18.64 -16.52 13.37
CA LEU A 182 -19.05 -17.90 13.05
C LEU A 182 -18.76 -18.90 14.19
N THR A 183 -17.71 -18.70 14.97
CA THR A 183 -17.37 -19.60 16.09
C THR A 183 -18.09 -19.26 17.39
N THR A 184 -18.50 -17.99 17.59
CA THR A 184 -19.20 -17.56 18.81
C THR A 184 -20.73 -17.68 18.73
N LEU A 185 -21.35 -17.53 17.55
CA LEU A 185 -22.81 -17.69 17.40
C LEU A 185 -23.36 -19.06 17.88
N PRO A 186 -22.75 -20.20 17.49
CA PRO A 186 -23.23 -21.53 17.92
C PRO A 186 -23.13 -21.74 19.44
N LEU A 187 -22.12 -21.15 20.07
CA LEU A 187 -21.89 -21.21 21.52
C LEU A 187 -22.92 -20.40 22.31
N ILE A 188 -23.39 -19.27 21.75
CA ILE A 188 -24.42 -18.42 22.36
C ILE A 188 -25.82 -19.04 22.17
N ILE A 189 -26.11 -19.60 21.00
CA ILE A 189 -27.42 -20.20 20.69
C ILE A 189 -27.64 -21.49 21.50
N ARG A 190 -26.63 -22.35 21.69
CA ARG A 190 -26.76 -23.57 22.51
C ARG A 190 -27.07 -23.30 23.98
N ARG A 191 -26.69 -22.14 24.53
CA ARG A 191 -26.99 -21.79 25.93
C ARG A 191 -28.43 -21.30 26.15
N LYS A 192 -29.15 -20.87 25.11
CA LYS A 192 -30.57 -20.47 25.23
C LYS A 192 -31.56 -21.64 25.20
N HIS A 193 -31.16 -22.82 24.72
CA HIS A 193 -32.00 -24.02 24.66
C HIS A 193 -31.90 -24.93 25.89
N ILE A 194 -31.14 -24.54 26.92
CA ILE A 194 -31.04 -25.24 28.21
C ILE A 194 -31.62 -24.31 29.29
N ILE A 195 -32.92 -24.01 29.20
CA ILE A 195 -33.78 -23.52 30.29
C ILE A 195 -35.16 -24.13 30.07
#